data_AF-A0AAV9SB88-F1
#
_entry.id   AF-A0AAV9SB88-F1
#
_cell.length_a   1.000
_cell.length_b   1.000
_cell.length_c   1.000
_cell.angle_alpha   90.00
_cell.angle_beta   90.00
_cell.angle_gamma   90.00
#
_symmetry.space_group_name_H-M   'P 1'
#
loop_
_entity.id
_entity.type
_entity.pdbx_description
1 polymer ?
#
loop_
_entity_poly.entity_id
_entity_poly.type
_entity_poly.pdbx_seq_one_letter_code
_entity_poly.pdbx_strand_id
1 'polypeptide(L)'
;MKCWIQEKGLGASVCASTFPVAAWQGLGFLALQGLCWGAACPGVSGLWVHGWICSEVDGCWQDPGACRYSHGTRKQLSNTSRRTWSILGINPCAGLDEFQVGRLVTIMAAVFLLLLAFVPPTAARYTPDWTSLDGRPLPSWYDEAKLGIFVHWGVFSVPGFDSEWFWWHWQGQQPPDPKCVSYMSRNYPPGFSYPEFAPHFHAQFFNPEEWADIFKTSGAKYVVLTAKHHEGFTNWASPYSWNWNSVDTGPNRDLVGDLGDAVRNRSLHYGLYNSLYEWFNPLYLDDKKNGFKTQRFVMTKLLPELYNMVVRYRPEVIWSDGDWEAPDTYWNSTQFLTWLYNDSPVKDTVVTNDRWGAGCACKHGGFYNCEDKYTPGQLPKHKWEKCTSVDTLSWGYRRNMKLKELMELPVIIDA
;
A
#
# COMPACT_ATOMS: atom_id res chain seq x y z
N MET A 1 22.79 -20.49 39.47
CA MET A 1 24.19 -20.70 39.92
C MET A 1 24.81 -21.81 39.08
N LYS A 2 26.00 -21.53 38.53
CA LYS A 2 26.96 -22.42 37.80
C LYS A 2 26.49 -22.92 36.42
N CYS A 3 26.82 -22.27 35.30
CA CYS A 3 28.13 -22.08 34.62
C CYS A 3 28.91 -23.37 34.34
N TRP A 4 29.15 -23.63 33.05
CA TRP A 4 30.47 -23.96 32.52
C TRP A 4 30.70 -23.20 31.20
N ILE A 5 31.92 -22.66 31.10
CA ILE A 5 32.56 -21.88 30.05
C ILE A 5 33.72 -22.72 29.53
N GLN A 6 33.98 -22.73 28.22
CA GLN A 6 35.32 -22.56 27.59
C GLN A 6 35.14 -22.66 26.06
N GLU A 7 35.33 -21.64 25.22
CA GLU A 7 36.46 -20.76 24.86
C GLU A 7 37.45 -21.30 23.79
N LYS A 8 37.81 -20.35 22.90
CA LYS A 8 38.88 -20.29 21.87
C LYS A 8 38.57 -20.89 20.50
N GLY A 9 38.79 -20.23 19.35
CA GLY A 9 39.44 -18.94 19.06
C GLY A 9 40.24 -19.01 17.74
N LEU A 10 39.98 -18.05 16.84
CA LEU A 10 40.87 -17.45 15.81
C LEU A 10 41.45 -18.31 14.66
N GLY A 11 41.36 -17.78 13.44
CA GLY A 11 42.33 -18.06 12.35
C GLY A 11 41.76 -17.97 10.93
N ALA A 12 41.98 -16.84 10.26
CA ALA A 12 41.66 -16.61 8.85
C ALA A 12 42.63 -17.31 7.89
N SER A 13 42.18 -17.70 6.69
CA SER A 13 42.86 -17.33 5.43
C SER A 13 41.97 -17.59 4.21
N VAL A 14 42.00 -16.62 3.30
CA VAL A 14 41.46 -16.60 1.95
C VAL A 14 42.44 -17.30 1.02
N CYS A 15 41.96 -18.13 0.10
CA CYS A 15 42.65 -18.43 -1.15
C CYS A 15 41.65 -18.44 -2.30
N ALA A 16 41.80 -17.45 -3.18
CA ALA A 16 41.15 -17.35 -4.47
C ALA A 16 41.70 -18.42 -5.42
N SER A 17 40.83 -19.02 -6.23
CA SER A 17 41.23 -19.68 -7.47
C SER A 17 40.23 -19.33 -8.56
N THR A 18 40.80 -19.16 -9.75
CA THR A 18 40.31 -18.42 -10.90
C THR A 18 39.72 -19.31 -12.00
N PHE A 19 38.58 -18.86 -12.56
CA PHE A 19 38.06 -18.99 -13.95
C PHE A 19 37.77 -20.38 -14.56
N PRO A 20 36.90 -20.51 -15.62
CA PRO A 20 36.28 -19.45 -16.43
C PRO A 20 34.74 -19.48 -16.57
N VAL A 21 34.17 -18.29 -16.77
CA VAL A 21 32.76 -18.05 -17.14
C VAL A 21 32.63 -18.02 -18.67
N ALA A 22 31.69 -18.81 -19.18
CA ALA A 22 31.28 -18.81 -20.58
C ALA A 22 30.28 -17.68 -20.87
N ALA A 23 30.42 -17.11 -22.06
CA ALA A 23 29.72 -15.95 -22.60
C ALA A 23 28.21 -16.13 -22.76
N TRP A 24 27.42 -15.09 -22.46
CA TRP A 24 26.22 -14.72 -23.21
C TRP A 24 26.06 -13.19 -23.21
N GLN A 25 25.77 -12.67 -24.40
CA GLN A 25 25.70 -11.25 -24.77
C GLN A 25 24.31 -10.67 -24.52
N GLY A 26 24.25 -9.34 -24.33
CA GLY A 26 23.17 -8.52 -24.87
C GLY A 26 22.30 -7.77 -23.85
N LEU A 27 22.61 -6.48 -23.65
CA LEU A 27 21.74 -5.31 -23.84
C LEU A 27 22.28 -4.14 -23.01
N GLY A 28 22.73 -3.11 -23.72
CA GLY A 28 23.40 -1.93 -23.16
C GLY A 28 22.44 -0.98 -22.46
N PHE A 29 22.84 -0.55 -21.26
CA PHE A 29 22.31 0.59 -20.55
C PHE A 29 22.83 1.90 -21.17
N LEU A 30 21.91 2.82 -21.48
CA LEU A 30 22.24 4.22 -21.73
C LEU A 30 22.57 4.91 -20.40
N ALA A 31 23.82 5.35 -20.25
CA ALA A 31 24.23 6.28 -19.20
C ALA A 31 24.12 7.72 -19.73
N LEU A 32 23.22 8.50 -19.13
CA LEU A 32 23.19 9.96 -19.26
C LEU A 32 24.33 10.55 -18.43
N GLN A 33 25.39 11.02 -19.11
CA GLN A 33 26.35 11.95 -18.51
C GLN A 33 25.90 13.38 -18.80
N GLY A 34 25.61 14.10 -17.71
CA GLY A 34 25.16 15.48 -17.72
C GLY A 34 26.25 16.47 -18.16
N LEU A 35 25.82 17.46 -18.93
CA LEU A 35 26.56 18.65 -19.30
C LEU A 35 26.60 19.62 -18.10
N CYS A 36 27.81 19.89 -17.58
CA CYS A 36 28.07 21.02 -16.71
C CYS A 36 27.97 22.33 -17.50
N TRP A 37 27.03 23.20 -17.14
CA TRP A 37 27.11 24.63 -17.44
C TRP A 37 27.58 25.37 -16.19
N GLY A 38 28.66 26.13 -16.35
CA GLY A 38 29.19 26.99 -15.32
C GLY A 38 28.25 28.16 -15.05
N ALA A 39 27.84 28.31 -13.79
CA ALA A 39 27.34 29.54 -13.24
C ALA A 39 28.15 29.84 -11.98
N ALA A 40 28.90 30.94 -12.02
CA ALA A 40 29.65 31.46 -10.90
C ALA A 40 28.70 32.10 -9.88
N CYS A 41 28.83 31.74 -8.61
CA CYS A 41 28.45 32.59 -7.47
C CYS A 41 29.57 32.52 -6.41
N PRO A 42 30.00 33.64 -5.83
CA PRO A 42 31.12 33.70 -4.91
C PRO A 42 30.67 33.49 -3.45
N GLY A 43 31.56 32.92 -2.64
CA GLY A 43 31.47 33.01 -1.18
C GLY A 43 31.52 31.65 -0.49
N VAL A 44 32.66 31.34 0.09
CA VAL A 44 32.89 31.23 1.54
C VAL A 44 34.20 30.44 1.74
N SER A 45 35.05 31.05 2.54
CA SER A 45 36.37 30.66 2.97
C SER A 45 36.46 29.30 3.66
N GLY A 46 37.44 28.50 3.21
CA GLY A 46 38.46 27.77 4.00
C GLY A 46 38.04 26.91 5.19
N LEU A 47 38.46 25.64 5.16
CA LEU A 47 39.24 25.05 6.25
C LEU A 47 40.02 23.82 5.76
N TRP A 48 41.24 23.69 6.30
CA TRP A 48 42.27 22.69 6.02
C TRP A 48 41.91 21.27 6.49
N VAL A 49 42.59 20.25 5.95
CA VAL A 49 43.51 19.34 6.68
C VAL A 49 44.13 18.27 5.75
N HIS A 50 45.45 18.09 5.87
CA HIS A 50 46.32 17.00 5.35
C HIS A 50 45.71 15.59 5.52
N GLY A 51 46.04 14.53 4.78
CA GLY A 51 47.17 14.19 3.93
C GLY A 51 47.42 12.67 4.03
N TRP A 52 48.35 12.18 3.20
CA TRP A 52 48.96 10.82 3.16
C TRP A 52 48.15 9.75 2.43
N ILE A 53 48.70 8.87 1.58
CA ILE A 53 50.00 8.65 0.93
C ILE A 53 49.68 7.70 -0.23
N CYS A 54 50.32 7.84 -1.39
CA CYS A 54 50.60 6.67 -2.24
C CYS A 54 52.02 6.82 -2.80
N SER A 55 52.82 5.82 -2.46
CA SER A 55 54.24 5.67 -2.71
C SER A 55 54.57 5.47 -4.19
N GLU A 56 55.68 6.07 -4.58
CA GLU A 56 56.43 5.90 -5.81
C GLU A 56 56.77 4.44 -6.12
N VAL A 57 56.80 4.09 -7.41
CA VAL A 57 57.87 3.27 -7.99
C VAL A 57 58.21 3.85 -9.37
N ASP A 58 59.46 4.32 -9.46
CA ASP A 58 60.39 4.47 -10.60
C ASP A 58 59.86 4.12 -12.01
N GLY A 59 60.12 4.86 -13.09
CA GLY A 59 61.14 5.87 -13.35
C GLY A 59 61.56 5.74 -14.82
N CYS A 60 61.48 6.82 -15.62
CA CYS A 60 62.42 7.15 -16.70
C CYS A 60 62.05 8.51 -17.32
N TRP A 61 62.83 9.53 -16.96
CA TRP A 61 62.92 10.81 -17.65
C TRP A 61 63.89 10.68 -18.82
N GLN A 62 63.55 11.18 -20.02
CA GLN A 62 64.45 11.94 -20.90
C GLN A 62 63.67 12.81 -21.91
N ASP A 63 63.85 14.12 -21.72
CA ASP A 63 63.85 15.32 -22.60
C ASP A 63 62.75 15.67 -23.65
N PRO A 64 62.41 16.99 -23.76
CA PRO A 64 61.52 17.56 -24.77
C PRO A 64 62.31 18.23 -25.91
N GLY A 65 61.95 17.97 -27.18
CA GLY A 65 62.63 18.68 -28.27
C GLY A 65 62.13 18.39 -29.69
N ALA A 66 61.41 19.38 -30.22
CA ALA A 66 61.42 19.85 -31.61
C ALA A 66 60.83 19.00 -32.77
N CYS A 67 59.90 19.68 -33.45
CA CYS A 67 59.39 19.49 -34.80
C CYS A 67 60.41 19.05 -35.87
N ARG A 68 60.01 18.12 -36.75
CA ARG A 68 59.79 18.39 -38.19
C ARG A 68 59.28 17.15 -38.95
N TYR A 69 58.53 17.47 -40.01
CA TYR A 69 57.88 16.61 -41.01
C TYR A 69 58.73 15.44 -41.54
N SER A 70 58.08 14.28 -41.72
CA SER A 70 58.34 13.43 -42.88
C SER A 70 57.06 12.74 -43.36
N HIS A 71 56.90 12.70 -44.67
CA HIS A 71 55.77 12.15 -45.40
C HIS A 71 55.65 10.63 -45.23
N GLY A 72 54.40 10.18 -45.15
CA GLY A 72 53.97 8.96 -45.83
C GLY A 72 54.01 7.69 -44.98
N THR A 73 52.85 7.24 -44.55
CA THR A 73 52.43 5.83 -44.68
C THR A 73 50.94 5.72 -44.39
N ARG A 74 50.16 5.31 -45.40
CA ARG A 74 48.77 4.86 -45.24
C ARG A 74 48.74 3.66 -44.29
N LYS A 75 48.20 3.82 -43.08
CA LYS A 75 47.72 2.67 -42.31
C LYS A 75 46.30 2.34 -42.77
N GLN A 76 46.17 1.20 -43.44
CA GLN A 76 44.89 0.58 -43.76
C GLN A 76 44.18 0.20 -42.45
N LEU A 77 42.97 0.71 -42.26
CA LEU A 77 42.03 0.22 -41.26
C LEU A 77 41.55 -1.18 -41.65
N SER A 78 41.44 -2.05 -40.65
CA SER A 78 40.97 -3.43 -40.78
C SER A 78 39.52 -3.49 -41.30
N ASN A 79 39.21 -4.56 -42.04
CA ASN A 79 37.97 -4.74 -42.80
C ASN A 79 36.69 -4.92 -41.96
N THR A 80 36.76 -4.84 -40.63
CA THR A 80 35.63 -5.10 -39.74
C THR A 80 34.87 -3.85 -39.28
N SER A 81 35.38 -2.64 -39.53
CA SER A 81 34.68 -1.37 -39.19
C SER A 81 33.94 -0.71 -40.35
N ARG A 82 33.96 -1.29 -41.57
CA ARG A 82 33.28 -0.74 -42.76
C ARG A 82 31.84 -1.21 -42.98
N ARG A 83 31.36 -2.23 -42.24
CA ARG A 83 30.02 -2.82 -42.47
C ARG A 83 28.91 -2.31 -41.55
N THR A 84 29.21 -1.50 -40.53
CA THR A 84 28.18 -0.95 -39.64
C THR A 84 27.74 0.48 -39.99
N TRP A 85 28.52 1.21 -40.81
CA TRP A 85 28.22 2.61 -41.17
C TRP A 85 27.54 2.79 -42.53
N SER A 86 27.39 1.72 -43.32
CA SER A 86 26.72 1.73 -44.64
C SER A 86 25.20 1.63 -44.57
N ILE A 87 24.62 1.27 -43.42
CA ILE A 87 23.16 1.15 -43.25
C ILE A 87 22.51 2.50 -42.88
N LEU A 88 23.31 3.48 -42.41
CA LEU A 88 22.84 4.80 -42.00
C LEU A 88 23.32 5.96 -42.90
N GLY A 89 24.16 5.70 -43.92
CA GLY A 89 24.60 6.72 -44.87
C GLY A 89 25.51 7.82 -44.30
N ILE A 90 26.18 7.60 -43.16
CA ILE A 90 27.01 8.62 -42.49
C ILE A 90 28.50 8.26 -42.64
N ASN A 91 29.28 9.19 -43.19
CA ASN A 91 30.71 9.07 -43.43
C ASN A 91 31.50 9.63 -42.22
N PRO A 92 32.33 8.85 -41.49
CA PRO A 92 32.93 9.29 -40.22
C PRO A 92 34.04 10.35 -40.36
N CYS A 93 34.44 10.70 -41.58
CA CYS A 93 35.50 11.67 -41.86
C CYS A 93 35.01 12.97 -42.51
N ALA A 94 33.70 13.17 -42.61
CA ALA A 94 33.14 14.47 -43.02
C ALA A 94 32.84 15.26 -41.74
N GLY A 95 33.56 16.37 -41.51
CA GLY A 95 33.11 17.35 -40.53
C GLY A 95 31.69 17.76 -40.88
N LEU A 96 30.78 17.74 -39.90
CA LEU A 96 29.43 18.27 -40.09
C LEU A 96 29.59 19.76 -40.46
N ASP A 97 29.12 20.14 -41.65
CA ASP A 97 29.05 21.55 -42.00
C ASP A 97 28.04 22.25 -41.06
N GLU A 98 28.21 23.56 -40.78
CA GLU A 98 27.38 24.34 -39.86
C GLU A 98 25.87 24.15 -40.09
N PHE A 99 25.46 23.90 -41.34
CA PHE A 99 24.09 23.63 -41.77
C PHE A 99 23.55 22.28 -41.27
N GLN A 100 24.39 21.25 -41.20
CA GLN A 100 24.01 19.93 -40.66
C GLN A 100 23.88 19.98 -39.14
N VAL A 101 24.74 20.75 -38.47
CA VAL A 101 24.65 20.99 -37.02
C VAL A 101 23.37 21.76 -36.69
N GLY A 102 23.03 22.80 -37.47
CA GLY A 102 21.79 23.56 -37.29
C GLY A 102 20.53 22.71 -37.47
N ARG A 103 20.51 21.79 -38.45
CA ARG A 103 19.39 20.85 -38.64
C ARG A 103 19.24 19.86 -37.50
N LEU A 104 20.34 19.31 -36.99
CA LEU A 104 20.33 18.41 -35.82
C LEU A 104 19.83 19.13 -34.56
N VAL A 105 20.27 20.37 -34.32
CA VAL A 105 19.77 21.21 -33.22
C VAL A 105 18.28 21.48 -33.36
N THR A 106 17.81 21.78 -34.57
CA THR A 106 16.38 22.03 -34.84
C THR A 106 15.53 20.78 -34.62
N ILE A 107 16.00 19.61 -35.05
CA ILE A 107 15.31 18.33 -34.84
C ILE A 107 15.29 17.97 -33.35
N MET A 108 16.40 18.13 -32.63
CA MET A 108 16.43 17.86 -31.18
C MET A 108 15.55 18.83 -30.40
N ALA A 109 15.50 20.12 -30.78
CA ALA A 109 14.60 21.10 -30.19
C ALA A 109 13.13 20.75 -30.47
N ALA A 110 12.81 20.33 -31.70
CA ALA A 110 11.45 19.89 -32.05
C ALA A 110 11.03 18.62 -31.30
N VAL A 111 11.93 17.63 -31.14
CA VAL A 111 11.68 16.42 -30.35
C VAL A 111 11.53 16.77 -28.86
N PHE A 112 12.35 17.68 -28.33
CA PHE A 112 12.23 18.15 -26.95
C PHE A 112 10.91 18.90 -26.70
N LEU A 113 10.49 19.76 -27.63
CA LEU A 113 9.19 20.44 -27.58
C LEU A 113 8.03 19.45 -27.72
N LEU A 114 8.16 18.40 -28.55
CA LEU A 114 7.18 17.33 -28.65
C LEU A 114 7.09 16.55 -27.34
N LEU A 115 8.22 16.23 -26.70
CA LEU A 115 8.28 15.55 -25.41
C LEU A 115 7.67 16.41 -24.28
N LEU A 116 7.86 17.73 -24.32
CA LEU A 116 7.21 18.66 -23.39
C LEU A 116 5.69 18.73 -23.59
N ALA A 117 5.19 18.56 -24.82
CA ALA A 117 3.76 18.50 -25.11
C ALA A 117 3.08 17.19 -24.64
N PHE A 118 3.88 16.16 -24.30
CA PHE A 118 3.40 14.91 -23.70
C PHE A 118 3.66 14.83 -22.20
N VAL A 119 4.11 15.90 -21.54
CA VAL A 119 4.09 15.96 -20.07
C VAL A 119 2.61 16.04 -19.67
N PRO A 120 2.02 15.00 -19.07
CA PRO A 120 0.64 15.07 -18.62
C PRO A 120 0.53 16.25 -17.66
N PRO A 121 -0.53 17.08 -17.76
CA PRO A 121 -0.75 18.12 -16.77
C PRO A 121 -0.71 17.47 -15.41
N THR A 122 0.17 17.95 -14.52
CA THR A 122 0.17 17.52 -13.13
C THR A 122 -1.24 17.78 -12.62
N ALA A 123 -2.01 16.71 -12.38
CA ALA A 123 -3.34 16.82 -11.82
C ALA A 123 -3.27 17.74 -10.60
N ALA A 124 -4.20 18.70 -10.51
CA ALA A 124 -4.26 19.60 -9.37
C ALA A 124 -4.28 18.74 -8.10
N ARG A 125 -3.33 18.97 -7.20
CA ARG A 125 -3.23 18.21 -5.95
C ARG A 125 -4.43 18.56 -5.06
N TYR A 126 -4.95 17.56 -4.38
CA TYR A 126 -6.02 17.77 -3.40
C TYR A 126 -5.48 18.48 -2.16
N THR A 127 -6.29 19.37 -1.57
CA THR A 127 -6.03 20.01 -0.27
C THR A 127 -6.81 19.29 0.84
N PRO A 128 -6.37 19.37 2.12
CA PRO A 128 -6.98 18.66 3.24
C PRO A 128 -8.26 19.31 3.76
N ASP A 129 -9.18 19.58 2.84
CA ASP A 129 -10.53 20.07 3.08
C ASP A 129 -11.54 19.34 2.20
N TRP A 130 -12.76 19.21 2.69
CA TRP A 130 -13.81 18.45 2.00
C TRP A 130 -14.19 19.03 0.63
N THR A 131 -14.06 20.34 0.42
CA THR A 131 -14.39 20.94 -0.89
C THR A 131 -13.46 20.41 -1.97
N SER A 132 -12.17 20.28 -1.66
CA SER A 132 -11.20 19.68 -2.58
C SER A 132 -11.37 18.17 -2.69
N LEU A 133 -11.51 17.47 -1.57
CA LEU A 133 -11.57 15.99 -1.53
C LEU A 133 -12.83 15.44 -2.20
N ASP A 134 -14.00 16.04 -1.97
CA ASP A 134 -15.26 15.64 -2.60
C ASP A 134 -15.32 16.00 -4.10
N GLY A 135 -14.41 16.89 -4.55
CA GLY A 135 -14.22 17.20 -5.97
C GLY A 135 -13.47 16.11 -6.75
N ARG A 136 -12.90 15.10 -6.07
CA ARG A 136 -12.18 14.01 -6.73
C ARG A 136 -13.15 13.17 -7.57
N PRO A 137 -12.87 12.96 -8.88
CA PRO A 137 -13.71 12.08 -9.68
C PRO A 137 -13.62 10.63 -9.18
N LEU A 138 -14.77 9.95 -9.17
CA LEU A 138 -14.85 8.54 -8.87
C LEU A 138 -14.16 7.71 -9.99
N PRO A 139 -13.25 6.78 -9.66
CA PRO A 139 -12.71 5.81 -10.61
C PRO A 139 -13.83 5.03 -11.32
N SER A 140 -13.75 4.91 -12.65
CA SER A 140 -14.84 4.34 -13.47
C SER A 140 -15.16 2.89 -13.11
N TRP A 141 -14.14 2.10 -12.76
CA TRP A 141 -14.31 0.69 -12.40
C TRP A 141 -15.33 0.51 -11.26
N TYR A 142 -15.37 1.42 -10.29
CA TYR A 142 -16.27 1.32 -9.15
C TYR A 142 -17.71 1.65 -9.54
N ASP A 143 -17.89 2.60 -10.48
CA ASP A 143 -19.21 2.80 -11.03
C ASP A 143 -19.68 1.54 -11.75
N GLU A 144 -18.84 0.96 -12.61
CA GLU A 144 -19.13 -0.19 -13.46
C GLU A 144 -19.31 -1.51 -12.70
N ALA A 145 -18.72 -1.66 -11.51
CA ALA A 145 -18.68 -2.90 -10.75
C ALA A 145 -20.06 -3.44 -10.35
N LYS A 146 -20.95 -2.56 -9.88
CA LYS A 146 -22.33 -2.78 -9.39
C LYS A 146 -22.50 -3.74 -8.20
N LEU A 147 -21.70 -4.82 -8.10
CA LEU A 147 -21.80 -5.84 -7.06
C LEU A 147 -20.42 -6.15 -6.45
N GLY A 148 -20.36 -6.14 -5.12
CA GLY A 148 -19.21 -6.59 -4.34
C GLY A 148 -19.60 -7.54 -3.22
N ILE A 149 -18.61 -8.26 -2.69
CA ILE A 149 -18.77 -9.13 -1.52
C ILE A 149 -17.98 -8.56 -0.36
N PHE A 150 -18.62 -8.46 0.80
CA PHE A 150 -18.01 -7.99 2.02
C PHE A 150 -17.94 -9.13 3.03
N VAL A 151 -16.73 -9.41 3.53
CA VAL A 151 -16.46 -10.44 4.53
C VAL A 151 -16.12 -9.82 5.88
N HIS A 152 -16.97 -10.07 6.89
CA HIS A 152 -16.67 -9.81 8.29
C HIS A 152 -16.13 -11.07 8.98
N TRP A 153 -14.82 -11.10 9.19
CA TRP A 153 -14.12 -12.25 9.74
C TRP A 153 -12.95 -11.81 10.63
N GLY A 154 -12.82 -12.41 11.80
CA GLY A 154 -11.86 -12.02 12.83
C GLY A 154 -12.08 -12.82 14.11
N VAL A 155 -11.48 -12.38 15.22
CA VAL A 155 -11.51 -13.11 16.50
C VAL A 155 -12.93 -13.35 17.02
N PHE A 156 -13.87 -12.42 16.78
CA PHE A 156 -15.29 -12.58 17.11
C PHE A 156 -15.94 -13.81 16.45
N SER A 157 -15.37 -14.33 15.36
CA SER A 157 -15.87 -15.53 14.68
C SER A 157 -15.58 -16.82 15.46
N VAL A 158 -14.66 -16.80 16.44
CA VAL A 158 -14.35 -17.96 17.30
C VAL A 158 -15.53 -18.31 18.22
N PRO A 159 -16.02 -17.39 19.08
CA PRO A 159 -17.27 -17.66 19.79
C PRO A 159 -18.41 -17.82 18.79
N GLY A 160 -18.42 -17.05 17.69
CA GLY A 160 -19.41 -17.19 16.61
C GLY A 160 -20.82 -17.21 17.19
N PHE A 161 -21.12 -16.30 18.09
CA PHE A 161 -22.36 -16.19 18.84
C PHE A 161 -22.75 -14.72 18.92
N ASP A 162 -24.05 -14.44 18.84
CA ASP A 162 -24.61 -13.10 18.86
C ASP A 162 -24.26 -12.29 17.59
N SER A 163 -23.09 -11.65 17.51
CA SER A 163 -22.59 -11.00 16.28
C SER A 163 -21.09 -10.68 16.37
N GLU A 164 -20.54 -9.98 15.38
CA GLU A 164 -19.22 -9.33 15.45
C GLU A 164 -19.08 -8.33 16.62
N TRP A 165 -20.21 -7.89 17.20
CA TRP A 165 -20.28 -7.07 18.42
C TRP A 165 -20.24 -7.89 19.73
N PHE A 166 -19.91 -9.18 19.67
CA PHE A 166 -19.92 -10.08 20.83
C PHE A 166 -19.19 -9.49 22.05
N TRP A 167 -18.01 -8.89 21.86
CA TRP A 167 -17.28 -8.25 22.96
C TRP A 167 -18.07 -7.12 23.61
N TRP A 168 -18.68 -6.26 22.80
CA TRP A 168 -19.47 -5.13 23.28
C TRP A 168 -20.67 -5.63 24.09
N HIS A 169 -21.41 -6.60 23.58
CA HIS A 169 -22.57 -7.14 24.27
C HIS A 169 -22.20 -7.97 25.51
N TRP A 170 -21.03 -8.59 25.55
CA TRP A 170 -20.56 -9.36 26.71
C TRP A 170 -19.90 -8.51 27.80
N GLN A 171 -19.07 -7.52 27.44
CA GLN A 171 -18.22 -6.79 28.39
C GLN A 171 -18.30 -5.27 28.23
N GLY A 172 -18.50 -4.76 27.01
CA GLY A 172 -18.45 -3.32 26.72
C GLY A 172 -19.64 -2.53 27.25
N GLN A 173 -20.86 -2.97 26.94
CA GLN A 173 -22.09 -2.30 27.36
C GLN A 173 -22.47 -2.62 28.81
N GLN A 174 -23.22 -1.71 29.44
CA GLN A 174 -23.69 -1.88 30.82
C GLN A 174 -25.20 -1.64 30.91
N PRO A 175 -26.01 -2.61 31.38
CA PRO A 175 -25.60 -3.98 31.77
C PRO A 175 -25.24 -4.87 30.56
N PRO A 176 -24.38 -5.89 30.73
CA PRO A 176 -24.09 -6.88 29.69
C PRO A 176 -25.35 -7.62 29.20
N ASP A 177 -25.36 -8.06 27.95
CA ASP A 177 -26.43 -8.90 27.42
C ASP A 177 -26.44 -10.26 28.16
N PRO A 178 -27.55 -10.63 28.83
CA PRO A 178 -27.65 -11.90 29.56
C PRO A 178 -27.38 -13.14 28.70
N LYS A 179 -27.67 -13.08 27.38
CA LYS A 179 -27.41 -14.19 26.44
C LYS A 179 -25.92 -14.42 26.26
N CYS A 180 -25.14 -13.35 26.08
CA CYS A 180 -23.68 -13.44 25.94
C CYS A 180 -23.03 -13.90 27.24
N VAL A 181 -23.48 -13.37 28.39
CA VAL A 181 -23.00 -13.83 29.71
C VAL A 181 -23.31 -15.31 29.94
N SER A 182 -24.54 -15.75 29.64
CA SER A 182 -24.95 -17.17 29.76
C SER A 182 -24.22 -18.08 28.77
N TYR A 183 -23.91 -17.59 27.56
CA TYR A 183 -23.09 -18.32 26.61
C TYR A 183 -21.68 -18.51 27.16
N MET A 184 -21.05 -17.46 27.68
CA MET A 184 -19.71 -17.54 28.25
C MET A 184 -19.62 -18.47 29.44
N SER A 185 -20.56 -18.37 30.40
CA SER A 185 -20.54 -19.22 31.59
C SER A 185 -20.76 -20.71 31.32
N ARG A 186 -21.42 -21.07 30.20
CA ARG A 186 -21.68 -22.45 29.81
C ARG A 186 -20.56 -23.07 28.97
N ASN A 187 -19.79 -22.26 28.25
CA ASN A 187 -18.84 -22.75 27.24
C ASN A 187 -17.38 -22.47 27.57
N TYR A 188 -17.09 -21.55 28.50
CA TYR A 188 -15.73 -21.13 28.83
C TYR A 188 -15.51 -21.11 30.35
N PRO A 189 -14.27 -21.35 30.81
CA PRO A 189 -13.96 -21.35 32.24
C PRO A 189 -14.18 -19.96 32.88
N PRO A 190 -14.49 -19.90 34.18
CA PRO A 190 -14.54 -18.64 34.91
C PRO A 190 -13.22 -17.86 34.74
N GLY A 191 -13.32 -16.55 34.48
CA GLY A 191 -12.16 -15.69 34.27
C GLY A 191 -11.65 -15.60 32.83
N PHE A 192 -12.22 -16.36 31.89
CA PHE A 192 -11.89 -16.24 30.46
C PHE A 192 -12.11 -14.81 29.97
N SER A 193 -11.13 -14.25 29.29
CA SER A 193 -11.09 -12.91 28.73
C SER A 193 -11.14 -12.94 27.21
N TYR A 194 -11.61 -11.86 26.58
CA TYR A 194 -11.75 -11.83 25.13
C TYR A 194 -10.44 -12.05 24.35
N PRO A 195 -9.27 -11.54 24.80
CA PRO A 195 -8.00 -11.84 24.14
C PRO A 195 -7.65 -13.33 24.06
N GLU A 196 -8.15 -14.15 24.99
CA GLU A 196 -7.93 -15.60 24.98
C GLU A 196 -8.62 -16.29 23.80
N PHE A 197 -9.53 -15.62 23.07
CA PHE A 197 -10.05 -16.15 21.80
C PHE A 197 -9.03 -16.14 20.67
N ALA A 198 -8.04 -15.24 20.67
CA ALA A 198 -7.17 -15.05 19.51
C ALA A 198 -6.33 -16.31 19.16
N PRO A 199 -5.74 -17.04 20.13
CA PRO A 199 -5.08 -18.32 19.85
C PRO A 199 -6.00 -19.40 19.26
N HIS A 200 -7.32 -19.31 19.48
CA HIS A 200 -8.32 -20.25 18.96
C HIS A 200 -8.83 -19.88 17.56
N PHE A 201 -8.47 -18.70 17.05
CA PHE A 201 -8.77 -18.29 15.68
C PHE A 201 -7.80 -18.97 14.72
N HIS A 202 -7.98 -20.26 14.42
CA HIS A 202 -6.96 -21.02 13.67
C HIS A 202 -6.99 -20.82 12.15
N ALA A 203 -8.12 -20.37 11.59
CA ALA A 203 -8.34 -20.34 10.13
C ALA A 203 -7.97 -21.66 9.42
N GLN A 204 -8.16 -22.81 10.09
CA GLN A 204 -7.59 -24.10 9.68
C GLN A 204 -8.00 -24.56 8.27
N PHE A 205 -9.23 -24.24 7.86
CA PHE A 205 -9.78 -24.60 6.55
C PHE A 205 -9.84 -23.42 5.58
N PHE A 206 -9.14 -22.32 5.89
CA PHE A 206 -9.12 -21.16 5.02
C PHE A 206 -8.28 -21.43 3.76
N ASN A 207 -8.96 -21.46 2.62
CA ASN A 207 -8.36 -21.52 1.30
C ASN A 207 -8.72 -20.24 0.51
N PRO A 208 -7.78 -19.29 0.33
CA PRO A 208 -8.07 -18.02 -0.34
C PRO A 208 -8.40 -18.21 -1.82
N GLU A 209 -7.86 -19.24 -2.48
CA GLU A 209 -8.10 -19.55 -3.89
C GLU A 209 -9.55 -20.00 -4.10
N GLU A 210 -10.06 -20.87 -3.22
CA GLU A 210 -11.44 -21.35 -3.25
C GLU A 210 -12.44 -20.20 -2.97
N TRP A 211 -12.12 -19.34 -1.99
CA TRP A 211 -12.92 -18.15 -1.72
C TRP A 211 -12.99 -17.22 -2.93
N ALA A 212 -11.84 -16.96 -3.56
CA ALA A 212 -11.80 -16.10 -4.74
C ALA A 212 -12.54 -16.70 -5.95
N ASP A 213 -12.53 -18.02 -6.11
CA ASP A 213 -13.33 -18.71 -7.12
C ASP A 213 -14.85 -18.58 -6.85
N ILE A 214 -15.26 -18.68 -5.58
CA ILE A 214 -16.64 -18.44 -5.17
C ILE A 214 -17.05 -16.99 -5.44
N PHE A 215 -16.23 -16.01 -5.07
CA PHE A 215 -16.51 -14.59 -5.30
C PHE A 215 -16.62 -14.25 -6.79
N LYS A 216 -15.75 -14.84 -7.62
CA LYS A 216 -15.85 -14.67 -9.08
C LYS A 216 -17.13 -15.29 -9.63
N THR A 217 -17.48 -16.49 -9.16
CA THR A 217 -18.65 -17.23 -9.62
C THR A 217 -19.97 -16.59 -9.18
N SER A 218 -19.99 -15.85 -8.07
CA SER A 218 -21.15 -15.06 -7.65
C SER A 218 -21.43 -13.85 -8.55
N GLY A 219 -20.50 -13.50 -9.43
CA GLY A 219 -20.61 -12.35 -10.35
C GLY A 219 -20.09 -11.04 -9.76
N ALA A 220 -19.60 -11.04 -8.52
CA ALA A 220 -19.01 -9.87 -7.89
C ALA A 220 -17.81 -9.34 -8.68
N LYS A 221 -17.56 -8.04 -8.57
CA LYS A 221 -16.44 -7.35 -9.22
C LYS A 221 -15.40 -6.82 -8.24
N TYR A 222 -15.77 -6.74 -6.96
CA TYR A 222 -14.85 -6.38 -5.90
C TYR A 222 -15.14 -7.18 -4.62
N VAL A 223 -14.12 -7.33 -3.78
CA VAL A 223 -14.22 -8.00 -2.48
C VAL A 223 -13.64 -7.10 -1.41
N VAL A 224 -14.35 -6.90 -0.31
CA VAL A 224 -13.87 -6.17 0.87
C VAL A 224 -13.69 -7.15 2.03
N LEU A 225 -12.48 -7.23 2.58
CA LEU A 225 -12.21 -8.01 3.79
C LEU A 225 -12.07 -7.08 4.99
N THR A 226 -12.65 -7.45 6.15
CA THR A 226 -12.30 -6.82 7.43
C THR A 226 -10.83 -7.02 7.73
N ALA A 227 -10.02 -6.00 7.45
CA ALA A 227 -8.63 -5.98 7.84
C ALA A 227 -8.56 -5.87 9.38
N LYS A 228 -9.33 -4.93 9.94
CA LYS A 228 -9.46 -4.70 11.38
C LYS A 228 -10.88 -4.26 11.73
N HIS A 229 -11.48 -4.91 12.71
CA HIS A 229 -12.78 -4.54 13.27
C HIS A 229 -12.63 -3.86 14.64
N HIS A 230 -13.73 -3.52 15.30
CA HIS A 230 -13.74 -2.68 16.51
C HIS A 230 -12.97 -3.27 17.71
N GLU A 231 -12.72 -4.58 17.75
CA GLU A 231 -11.86 -5.21 18.76
C GLU A 231 -10.36 -4.97 18.53
N GLY A 232 -9.98 -4.32 17.43
CA GLY A 232 -8.60 -3.93 17.13
C GLY A 232 -7.70 -5.07 16.65
N PHE A 233 -8.20 -6.29 16.51
CA PHE A 233 -7.41 -7.41 15.99
C PHE A 233 -7.21 -7.23 14.49
N THR A 234 -5.95 -7.33 14.05
CA THR A 234 -5.61 -7.18 12.63
C THR A 234 -5.44 -8.55 11.96
N ASN A 235 -6.09 -8.76 10.83
CA ASN A 235 -5.96 -9.96 10.00
C ASN A 235 -4.65 -9.98 9.18
N TRP A 236 -3.66 -9.20 9.60
CA TRP A 236 -2.31 -9.16 9.05
C TRP A 236 -1.28 -8.75 10.10
N ALA A 237 0.00 -8.93 9.82
CA ALA A 237 1.10 -8.47 10.68
C ALA A 237 1.25 -6.94 10.68
N SER A 238 0.33 -6.22 11.32
CA SER A 238 0.44 -4.79 11.55
C SER A 238 1.57 -4.51 12.56
N PRO A 239 2.56 -3.67 12.24
CA PRO A 239 3.58 -3.24 13.20
C PRO A 239 3.01 -2.51 14.43
N TYR A 240 1.75 -2.10 14.37
CA TYR A 240 1.05 -1.35 15.41
C TYR A 240 0.06 -2.22 16.21
N SER A 241 -0.06 -3.51 15.91
CA SER A 241 -0.89 -4.50 16.63
C SER A 241 -0.05 -5.67 17.15
N TRP A 242 1.07 -5.36 17.83
CA TRP A 242 1.97 -6.40 18.34
C TRP A 242 1.22 -7.42 19.20
N ASN A 243 1.36 -8.71 18.88
CA ASN A 243 0.71 -9.84 19.55
C ASN A 243 -0.84 -9.77 19.57
N TRP A 244 -1.44 -8.92 18.73
CA TRP A 244 -2.88 -8.80 18.54
C TRP A 244 -3.24 -8.82 17.05
N ASN A 245 -2.67 -9.82 16.37
CA ASN A 245 -2.85 -10.01 14.93
C ASN A 245 -2.71 -11.48 14.50
N SER A 246 -3.24 -11.80 13.31
CA SER A 246 -3.31 -13.18 12.80
C SER A 246 -1.96 -13.84 12.45
N VAL A 247 -0.87 -13.07 12.38
CA VAL A 247 0.47 -13.61 12.11
C VAL A 247 1.18 -13.96 13.41
N ASP A 248 1.02 -13.15 14.46
CA ASP A 248 1.63 -13.39 15.77
C ASP A 248 0.88 -14.45 16.59
N THR A 249 -0.43 -14.61 16.38
CA THR A 249 -1.27 -15.57 17.13
C THR A 249 -2.42 -16.11 16.29
N GLY A 250 -2.97 -17.26 16.68
CA GLY A 250 -4.06 -17.93 15.98
C GLY A 250 -3.61 -18.56 14.66
N PRO A 251 -3.89 -17.97 13.47
CA PRO A 251 -3.58 -18.58 12.18
C PRO A 251 -2.08 -18.70 11.85
N ASN A 252 -1.26 -17.83 12.44
CA ASN A 252 0.14 -17.63 12.04
C ASN A 252 0.28 -17.34 10.53
N ARG A 253 -0.63 -16.53 9.99
CA ARG A 253 -0.82 -16.34 8.54
C ARG A 253 -1.29 -14.92 8.21
N ASP A 254 -0.78 -14.36 7.11
CA ASP A 254 -1.21 -13.05 6.60
C ASP A 254 -2.51 -13.21 5.80
N LEU A 255 -3.66 -13.18 6.48
CA LEU A 255 -4.96 -13.44 5.87
C LEU A 255 -5.36 -12.36 4.86
N VAL A 256 -4.97 -11.11 5.11
CA VAL A 256 -5.20 -9.98 4.19
C VAL A 256 -4.39 -10.14 2.92
N GLY A 257 -3.09 -10.44 3.03
CA GLY A 257 -2.22 -10.65 1.87
C GLY A 257 -2.68 -11.83 1.02
N ASP A 258 -2.89 -12.97 1.65
CA ASP A 258 -3.26 -14.21 0.97
C ASP A 258 -4.59 -14.10 0.21
N LEU A 259 -5.62 -13.48 0.82
CA LEU A 259 -6.88 -13.27 0.12
C LEU A 259 -6.74 -12.23 -0.99
N GLY A 260 -6.00 -11.15 -0.74
CA GLY A 260 -5.78 -10.09 -1.72
C GLY A 260 -5.11 -10.58 -2.99
N ASP A 261 -4.11 -11.46 -2.88
CA ASP A 261 -3.43 -12.06 -4.02
C ASP A 261 -4.37 -12.99 -4.79
N ALA A 262 -5.11 -13.86 -4.08
CA ALA A 262 -6.07 -14.76 -4.70
C ALA A 262 -7.17 -14.01 -5.46
N VAL A 263 -7.76 -12.96 -4.87
CA VAL A 263 -8.81 -12.12 -5.47
C VAL A 263 -8.30 -11.43 -6.74
N ARG A 264 -7.10 -10.84 -6.70
CA ARG A 264 -6.50 -10.16 -7.86
C ARG A 264 -6.18 -11.13 -9.00
N ASN A 265 -5.75 -12.35 -8.68
CA ASN A 265 -5.54 -13.41 -9.68
C ASN A 265 -6.83 -13.77 -10.43
N ARG A 266 -8.02 -13.42 -9.91
CA ARG A 266 -9.33 -13.60 -10.57
C ARG A 266 -9.79 -12.34 -11.32
N SER A 267 -8.96 -11.31 -11.40
CA SER A 267 -9.29 -10.00 -11.98
C SER A 267 -10.46 -9.31 -11.27
N LEU A 268 -10.54 -9.50 -9.95
CA LEU A 268 -11.46 -8.78 -9.08
C LEU A 268 -10.71 -7.65 -8.35
N HIS A 269 -11.40 -6.55 -8.10
CA HIS A 269 -10.84 -5.47 -7.28
C HIS A 269 -10.83 -5.89 -5.80
N TYR A 270 -9.79 -5.49 -5.07
CA TYR A 270 -9.63 -5.89 -3.67
C TYR A 270 -9.68 -4.67 -2.75
N GLY A 271 -10.57 -4.70 -1.78
CA GLY A 271 -10.83 -3.68 -0.79
C GLY A 271 -10.57 -4.16 0.63
N LEU A 272 -10.37 -3.20 1.52
CA LEU A 272 -10.16 -3.46 2.93
C LEU A 272 -11.05 -2.58 3.78
N TYR A 273 -11.71 -3.22 4.74
CA TYR A 273 -12.41 -2.53 5.80
C TYR A 273 -11.49 -2.29 6.99
N ASN A 274 -11.59 -1.10 7.57
CA ASN A 274 -10.86 -0.75 8.78
C ASN A 274 -11.73 0.08 9.74
N SER A 275 -11.93 -0.44 10.94
CA SER A 275 -12.47 0.32 12.07
C SER A 275 -11.53 1.43 12.50
N LEU A 276 -12.04 2.66 12.55
CA LEU A 276 -11.31 3.83 13.03
C LEU A 276 -11.03 3.73 14.53
N TYR A 277 -11.99 3.26 15.34
CA TYR A 277 -11.78 3.10 16.78
C TYR A 277 -11.48 1.66 17.19
N GLU A 278 -11.07 1.50 18.46
CA GLU A 278 -10.86 0.20 19.10
C GLU A 278 -11.48 0.22 20.50
N TRP A 279 -12.42 -0.70 20.74
CA TRP A 279 -13.26 -0.73 21.95
C TRP A 279 -12.49 -0.61 23.26
N PHE A 280 -11.37 -1.34 23.37
CA PHE A 280 -10.61 -1.48 24.61
C PHE A 280 -9.15 -1.06 24.46
N ASN A 281 -8.79 -0.31 23.41
CA ASN A 281 -7.45 0.24 23.28
C ASN A 281 -7.24 1.37 24.31
N PRO A 282 -6.22 1.29 25.19
CA PRO A 282 -6.01 2.30 26.24
C PRO A 282 -5.83 3.72 25.70
N LEU A 283 -5.16 3.89 24.55
CA LEU A 283 -4.95 5.21 23.96
C LEU A 283 -6.26 5.80 23.46
N TYR A 284 -7.12 4.98 22.87
CA TYR A 284 -8.43 5.42 22.41
C TYR A 284 -9.32 5.79 23.60
N LEU A 285 -9.33 4.97 24.65
CA LEU A 285 -10.08 5.24 25.87
C LEU A 285 -9.60 6.51 26.58
N ASP A 286 -8.29 6.78 26.59
CA ASP A 286 -7.72 8.01 27.13
C ASP A 286 -8.18 9.25 26.34
N ASP A 287 -8.10 9.19 25.00
CA ASP A 287 -8.57 10.27 24.11
C ASP A 287 -10.10 10.47 24.27
N LYS A 288 -10.89 9.39 24.29
CA LYS A 288 -12.34 9.44 24.51
C LYS A 288 -12.69 10.06 25.87
N LYS A 289 -12.01 9.64 26.95
CA LYS A 289 -12.23 10.15 28.31
C LYS A 289 -11.96 11.65 28.42
N ASN A 290 -11.03 12.18 27.63
CA ASN A 290 -10.73 13.61 27.61
C ASN A 290 -11.59 14.42 26.63
N GLY A 291 -12.57 13.78 25.98
CA GLY A 291 -13.45 14.40 25.00
C GLY A 291 -12.76 14.66 23.66
N PHE A 292 -11.86 13.76 23.24
CA PHE A 292 -11.14 13.81 21.97
C PHE A 292 -10.30 15.08 21.78
N LYS A 293 -9.79 15.65 22.88
CA LYS A 293 -8.93 16.85 22.88
C LYS A 293 -7.48 16.53 22.52
N THR A 294 -7.09 15.28 22.64
CA THR A 294 -5.81 14.76 22.15
C THR A 294 -6.05 13.71 21.07
N GLN A 295 -5.05 13.47 20.22
CA GLN A 295 -5.08 12.51 19.12
C GLN A 295 -4.00 11.43 19.29
N ARG A 296 -3.75 10.98 20.53
CA ARG A 296 -2.66 10.04 20.83
C ARG A 296 -2.90 8.71 20.11
N PHE A 297 -4.12 8.17 20.21
CA PHE A 297 -4.50 6.96 19.49
C PHE A 297 -4.39 7.15 17.99
N VAL A 298 -4.88 8.27 17.46
CA VAL A 298 -4.88 8.53 16.02
C VAL A 298 -3.46 8.58 15.45
N MET A 299 -2.55 9.31 16.11
CA MET A 299 -1.19 9.54 15.61
C MET A 299 -0.25 8.35 15.84
N THR A 300 -0.48 7.53 16.87
CA THR A 300 0.44 6.43 17.22
C THR A 300 -0.05 5.05 16.79
N LYS A 301 -1.35 4.89 16.55
CA LYS A 301 -1.98 3.62 16.27
C LYS A 301 -2.75 3.63 14.94
N LEU A 302 -3.81 4.44 14.83
CA LEU A 302 -4.72 4.38 13.67
C LEU A 302 -4.06 4.78 12.35
N LEU A 303 -3.51 6.00 12.26
CA LEU A 303 -2.96 6.50 11.00
C LEU A 303 -1.76 5.69 10.52
N PRO A 304 -0.74 5.40 11.35
CA PRO A 304 0.40 4.60 10.89
C PRO A 304 -0.01 3.21 10.38
N GLU A 305 -1.03 2.60 10.99
CA GLU A 305 -1.61 1.34 10.55
C GLU A 305 -2.35 1.46 9.21
N LEU A 306 -3.15 2.51 9.01
CA LEU A 306 -3.80 2.80 7.74
C LEU A 306 -2.76 3.01 6.61
N TYR A 307 -1.72 3.80 6.86
CA TYR A 307 -0.63 3.99 5.89
C TYR A 307 0.06 2.66 5.56
N ASN A 308 0.37 1.84 6.58
CA ASN A 308 0.97 0.53 6.40
C ASN A 308 0.09 -0.39 5.56
N MET A 309 -1.21 -0.46 5.87
CA MET A 309 -2.21 -1.26 5.15
C MET A 309 -2.28 -0.84 3.67
N VAL A 310 -2.37 0.47 3.40
CA VAL A 310 -2.46 0.97 2.02
C VAL A 310 -1.19 0.70 1.22
N VAL A 311 -0.02 0.97 1.80
CA VAL A 311 1.26 0.76 1.11
C VAL A 311 1.51 -0.72 0.84
N ARG A 312 1.21 -1.59 1.81
CA ARG A 312 1.48 -3.02 1.72
C ARG A 312 0.52 -3.73 0.79
N TYR A 313 -0.78 -3.49 0.96
CA TYR A 313 -1.80 -4.28 0.27
C TYR A 313 -2.42 -3.59 -0.92
N ARG A 314 -2.19 -2.30 -1.14
CA ARG A 314 -2.75 -1.54 -2.28
C ARG A 314 -4.25 -1.82 -2.49
N PRO A 315 -5.11 -1.59 -1.47
CA PRO A 315 -6.54 -1.78 -1.62
C PRO A 315 -7.13 -0.72 -2.56
N GLU A 316 -8.11 -1.13 -3.37
CA GLU A 316 -8.86 -0.27 -4.28
C GLU A 316 -10.17 0.23 -3.64
N VAL A 317 -10.60 -0.35 -2.53
CA VAL A 317 -11.63 0.21 -1.64
C VAL A 317 -11.04 0.32 -0.24
N ILE A 318 -11.14 1.49 0.39
CA ILE A 318 -10.97 1.62 1.84
C ILE A 318 -12.34 1.91 2.43
N TRP A 319 -12.88 0.92 3.12
CA TRP A 319 -14.17 1.00 3.77
C TRP A 319 -13.93 1.34 5.25
N SER A 320 -14.04 2.61 5.64
CA SER A 320 -13.86 3.02 7.04
C SER A 320 -15.15 2.87 7.83
N ASP A 321 -15.04 2.71 9.14
CA ASP A 321 -16.20 2.60 10.04
C ASP A 321 -15.82 3.00 11.46
N GLY A 322 -16.80 3.10 12.37
CA GLY A 322 -16.47 3.41 13.75
C GLY A 322 -16.15 4.88 13.99
N ASP A 323 -16.58 5.74 13.07
CA ASP A 323 -16.24 7.15 13.03
C ASP A 323 -17.18 8.03 13.87
N TRP A 324 -18.36 7.51 14.23
CA TRP A 324 -19.47 8.25 14.82
C TRP A 324 -19.19 8.92 16.18
N GLU A 325 -18.19 8.47 16.93
CA GLU A 325 -17.92 9.02 18.27
C GLU A 325 -17.17 10.35 18.25
N ALA A 326 -16.48 10.67 17.16
CA ALA A 326 -15.60 11.83 17.09
C ALA A 326 -15.62 12.48 15.70
N PRO A 327 -15.38 13.80 15.60
CA PRO A 327 -15.35 14.47 14.30
C PRO A 327 -14.15 14.02 13.45
N ASP A 328 -14.25 14.24 12.14
CA ASP A 328 -13.17 14.05 11.15
C ASP A 328 -11.85 14.72 11.53
N THR A 329 -11.93 15.86 12.22
CA THR A 329 -10.76 16.58 12.77
C THR A 329 -9.99 15.77 13.82
N TYR A 330 -10.67 15.00 14.68
CA TYR A 330 -10.00 14.09 15.61
C TYR A 330 -9.42 12.88 14.88
N TRP A 331 -10.15 12.30 13.94
CA TRP A 331 -9.64 11.17 13.13
C TRP A 331 -8.50 11.56 12.18
N ASN A 332 -8.33 12.87 11.95
CA ASN A 332 -7.40 13.44 10.99
C ASN A 332 -7.66 12.91 9.56
N SER A 333 -8.94 12.72 9.23
CA SER A 333 -9.38 12.03 8.03
C SER A 333 -9.03 12.79 6.75
N THR A 334 -9.22 14.11 6.72
CA THR A 334 -8.93 14.90 5.51
C THR A 334 -7.44 14.86 5.15
N GLN A 335 -6.54 14.82 6.14
CA GLN A 335 -5.10 14.69 5.90
C GLN A 335 -4.75 13.30 5.34
N PHE A 336 -5.32 12.25 5.92
CA PHE A 336 -5.13 10.89 5.42
C PHE A 336 -5.64 10.74 3.98
N LEU A 337 -6.86 11.22 3.69
CA LEU A 337 -7.46 11.18 2.36
C LEU A 337 -6.68 12.02 1.34
N THR A 338 -6.12 13.15 1.77
CA THR A 338 -5.24 13.97 0.93
C THR A 338 -3.99 13.22 0.49
N TRP A 339 -3.32 12.54 1.43
CA TRP A 339 -2.19 11.66 1.09
C TRP A 339 -2.65 10.50 0.20
N LEU A 340 -3.80 9.89 0.53
CA LEU A 340 -4.35 8.76 -0.21
C LEU A 340 -4.55 9.09 -1.69
N TYR A 341 -5.09 10.27 -1.98
CA TYR A 341 -5.42 10.70 -3.34
C TYR A 341 -4.28 11.38 -4.08
N ASN A 342 -3.24 11.86 -3.39
CA ASN A 342 -2.11 12.52 -4.05
C ASN A 342 -0.90 11.60 -4.23
N ASP A 343 -0.57 10.81 -3.21
CA ASP A 343 0.78 10.23 -3.05
C ASP A 343 0.79 8.72 -2.81
N SER A 344 -0.36 8.12 -2.47
CA SER A 344 -0.44 6.68 -2.25
C SER A 344 -0.24 5.86 -3.53
N PRO A 345 0.14 4.56 -3.43
CA PRO A 345 0.28 3.70 -4.60
C PRO A 345 -1.05 3.34 -5.28
N VAL A 346 -2.18 3.74 -4.70
CA VAL A 346 -3.54 3.45 -5.20
C VAL A 346 -4.32 4.72 -5.52
N LYS A 347 -3.66 5.88 -5.55
CA LYS A 347 -4.30 7.19 -5.75
C LYS A 347 -5.22 7.28 -6.98
N ASP A 348 -4.92 6.51 -8.03
CA ASP A 348 -5.66 6.51 -9.29
C ASP A 348 -6.85 5.54 -9.30
N THR A 349 -6.88 4.57 -8.38
CA THR A 349 -7.89 3.49 -8.37
C THR A 349 -8.74 3.47 -7.10
N VAL A 350 -8.26 4.01 -5.99
CA VAL A 350 -8.92 3.87 -4.69
C VAL A 350 -10.23 4.64 -4.60
N VAL A 351 -11.21 4.04 -3.93
CA VAL A 351 -12.45 4.68 -3.48
C VAL A 351 -12.60 4.54 -1.98
N THR A 352 -13.27 5.50 -1.36
CA THR A 352 -13.59 5.48 0.07
C THR A 352 -15.08 5.75 0.28
N ASN A 353 -15.66 5.16 1.33
CA ASN A 353 -17.03 5.44 1.74
C ASN A 353 -17.14 6.78 2.49
N ASP A 354 -18.29 7.02 3.14
CA ASP A 354 -18.64 8.27 3.82
C ASP A 354 -18.54 8.24 5.35
N ARG A 355 -17.78 7.31 5.90
CA ARG A 355 -17.63 7.08 7.35
C ARG A 355 -16.28 7.53 7.88
N TRP A 356 -15.98 8.80 7.70
CA TRP A 356 -14.67 9.41 8.05
C TRP A 356 -14.73 10.37 9.24
N GLY A 357 -15.88 10.48 9.91
CA GLY A 357 -16.04 11.26 11.12
C GLY A 357 -17.50 11.57 11.40
N ALA A 358 -17.82 11.83 12.67
CA ALA A 358 -19.14 12.27 13.08
C ALA A 358 -19.63 13.43 12.21
N GLY A 359 -20.73 13.20 11.49
CA GLY A 359 -21.33 14.17 10.59
C GLY A 359 -20.89 14.10 9.12
N CYS A 360 -20.02 13.16 8.73
CA CYS A 360 -19.58 12.93 7.34
C CYS A 360 -20.56 12.09 6.51
N ALA A 361 -21.33 11.22 7.16
CA ALA A 361 -22.27 10.33 6.47
C ALA A 361 -23.30 11.11 5.62
N CYS A 362 -23.56 10.61 4.41
CA CYS A 362 -24.29 11.29 3.32
C CYS A 362 -23.74 12.66 2.88
N LYS A 363 -22.52 13.05 3.27
CA LYS A 363 -21.98 14.39 2.98
C LYS A 363 -20.60 14.38 2.34
N HIS A 364 -19.72 13.51 2.80
CA HIS A 364 -18.31 13.48 2.41
C HIS A 364 -17.87 12.05 2.12
N GLY A 365 -17.08 11.83 1.06
CA GLY A 365 -16.61 10.50 0.68
C GLY A 365 -16.79 10.19 -0.81
N GLY A 366 -16.06 9.19 -1.32
CA GLY A 366 -16.13 8.81 -2.73
C GLY A 366 -17.45 8.14 -3.13
N PHE A 367 -18.12 7.49 -2.19
CA PHE A 367 -19.51 7.01 -2.33
C PHE A 367 -20.21 7.03 -0.97
N TYR A 368 -21.54 7.11 -0.99
CA TYR A 368 -22.33 7.23 0.23
C TYR A 368 -22.95 5.90 0.65
N ASN A 369 -22.74 5.52 1.90
CA ASN A 369 -23.53 4.50 2.58
C ASN A 369 -24.59 5.14 3.49
N CYS A 370 -24.41 6.37 3.97
CA CYS A 370 -25.36 7.13 4.81
C CYS A 370 -25.61 6.57 6.21
N GLU A 371 -26.05 5.32 6.30
CA GLU A 371 -26.32 4.58 7.54
C GLU A 371 -26.20 3.08 7.27
N ASP A 372 -26.30 2.25 8.31
CA ASP A 372 -26.28 0.80 8.15
C ASP A 372 -27.49 0.33 7.33
N LYS A 373 -27.23 -0.48 6.31
CA LYS A 373 -28.24 -1.06 5.41
C LYS A 373 -29.13 -0.02 4.71
N TYR A 374 -28.60 1.18 4.51
CA TYR A 374 -29.30 2.28 3.85
C TYR A 374 -29.82 1.90 2.45
N THR A 375 -31.08 2.25 2.19
CA THR A 375 -31.69 2.19 0.86
C THR A 375 -32.29 3.56 0.56
N PRO A 376 -31.82 4.28 -0.47
CA PRO A 376 -32.32 5.61 -0.78
C PRO A 376 -33.76 5.53 -1.30
N GLY A 377 -34.63 6.39 -0.78
CA GLY A 377 -36.03 6.47 -1.23
C GLY A 377 -36.22 7.10 -2.62
N GLN A 378 -35.18 7.76 -3.14
CA GLN A 378 -35.15 8.37 -4.48
C GLN A 378 -33.73 8.26 -5.04
N LEU A 379 -33.56 8.29 -6.36
CA LEU A 379 -32.24 8.19 -7.00
C LEU A 379 -31.29 9.29 -6.51
N PRO A 380 -30.19 8.93 -5.79
CA PRO A 380 -29.22 9.92 -5.32
C PRO A 380 -28.45 10.57 -6.47
N LYS A 381 -27.99 11.81 -6.28
CA LYS A 381 -27.13 12.52 -7.24
C LYS A 381 -25.65 12.17 -7.12
N HIS A 382 -25.26 11.56 -6.01
CA HIS A 382 -23.91 11.11 -5.74
C HIS A 382 -23.87 9.58 -5.81
N LYS A 383 -22.71 8.99 -6.14
CA LYS A 383 -22.55 7.54 -6.09
C LYS A 383 -22.83 7.05 -4.67
N TRP A 384 -23.51 5.92 -4.56
CA TRP A 384 -23.89 5.32 -3.31
C TRP A 384 -23.70 3.80 -3.39
N GLU A 385 -23.61 3.16 -2.22
CA GLU A 385 -23.53 1.72 -2.08
C GLU A 385 -24.45 1.29 -0.94
N LYS A 386 -25.32 0.32 -1.20
CA LYS A 386 -26.03 -0.41 -0.14
C LYS A 386 -25.16 -1.55 0.33
N CYS A 387 -24.64 -1.44 1.53
CA CYS A 387 -24.01 -2.57 2.20
C CYS A 387 -25.07 -3.30 3.03
N THR A 388 -25.23 -4.61 2.84
CA THR A 388 -26.14 -5.45 3.63
C THR A 388 -25.56 -6.84 3.82
N SER A 389 -26.13 -7.60 4.76
CA SER A 389 -25.66 -8.92 5.18
C SER A 389 -26.68 -10.00 4.84
N VAL A 390 -26.17 -11.20 4.49
CA VAL A 390 -27.01 -12.38 4.24
C VAL A 390 -27.75 -12.82 5.51
N ASP A 391 -27.10 -12.74 6.67
CA ASP A 391 -27.78 -12.82 7.95
C ASP A 391 -28.37 -11.46 8.30
N THR A 392 -29.68 -11.37 8.46
CA THR A 392 -30.37 -10.12 8.76
C THR A 392 -29.96 -9.50 10.10
N LEU A 393 -29.42 -10.28 11.04
CA LEU A 393 -29.08 -9.85 12.40
C LEU A 393 -27.59 -9.58 12.65
N SER A 394 -26.68 -10.10 11.84
CA SER A 394 -25.23 -9.97 12.06
C SER A 394 -24.47 -9.85 10.75
N TRP A 395 -23.33 -9.16 10.79
CA TRP A 395 -22.34 -9.16 9.71
C TRP A 395 -21.38 -10.35 9.82
N GLY A 396 -20.96 -10.65 11.05
CA GLY A 396 -20.14 -11.81 11.40
C GLY A 396 -20.92 -13.12 11.43
N TYR A 397 -20.18 -14.23 11.45
CA TYR A 397 -20.78 -15.55 11.61
C TYR A 397 -21.36 -15.73 13.02
N ARG A 398 -22.62 -16.19 13.10
CA ARG A 398 -23.21 -16.69 14.35
C ARG A 398 -23.82 -18.09 14.18
N ARG A 399 -23.42 -19.02 15.05
CA ARG A 399 -23.86 -20.43 15.06
C ARG A 399 -25.33 -20.62 15.43
N ASN A 400 -25.93 -19.61 16.06
CA ASN A 400 -27.34 -19.60 16.46
C ASN A 400 -28.26 -18.99 15.40
N MET A 401 -27.75 -18.74 14.19
CA MET A 401 -28.52 -18.25 13.05
C MET A 401 -29.64 -19.23 12.67
N LYS A 402 -30.84 -18.68 12.43
CA LYS A 402 -32.00 -19.44 11.98
C LYS A 402 -32.26 -19.17 10.51
N LEU A 403 -32.80 -20.15 9.79
CA LEU A 403 -33.10 -20.02 8.36
C LEU A 403 -33.98 -18.81 8.04
N LYS A 404 -34.98 -18.52 8.89
CA LYS A 404 -35.88 -17.36 8.76
C LYS A 404 -35.19 -15.99 8.96
N GLU A 405 -33.95 -16.00 9.45
CA GLU A 405 -33.13 -14.79 9.67
C GLU A 405 -32.16 -14.59 8.50
N LEU A 406 -32.17 -15.48 7.49
CA LEU A 406 -31.45 -15.26 6.24
C LEU A 406 -32.25 -14.37 5.31
N MET A 407 -31.55 -13.55 4.55
CA MET A 407 -32.12 -12.74 3.49
C MET A 407 -32.66 -13.64 2.38
N GLU A 408 -33.86 -13.33 1.90
CA GLU A 408 -34.47 -14.02 0.76
C GLU A 408 -33.73 -13.66 -0.54
N LEU A 409 -33.54 -14.63 -1.44
CA LEU A 409 -32.81 -14.43 -2.70
C LEU A 409 -33.29 -13.25 -3.56
N PRO A 410 -34.61 -12.99 -3.72
CA PRO A 410 -35.07 -11.81 -4.46
C PRO A 410 -34.57 -10.50 -3.86
N VAL A 411 -34.44 -10.41 -2.54
CA VAL A 411 -33.91 -9.22 -1.85
C VAL A 411 -32.41 -9.03 -2.12
N ILE A 412 -31.68 -10.09 -2.46
CA ILE A 412 -30.26 -10.04 -2.83
C ILE A 412 -30.10 -9.61 -4.29
N ILE A 413 -31.02 -10.02 -5.18
CA ILE A 413 -30.92 -9.80 -6.63
C ILE A 413 -31.54 -8.45 -7.06
N ASP A 414 -32.66 -8.04 -6.43
CA ASP A 414 -33.41 -6.82 -6.76
C ASP A 414 -32.98 -5.60 -5.89
N ALA A 415 -31.83 -5.70 -5.22
CA ALA A 415 -31.40 -4.87 -4.08
C ALA A 415 -30.98 -3.43 -4.39
#